data_AF-A0A3C1N6Z1-F1
#
_entry.id   AF-A0A3C1N6Z1-F1
#
_cell.length_a   1.000
_cell.length_b   1.000
_cell.length_c   1.000
_cell.angle_alpha   90.00
_cell.angle_beta   90.00
_cell.angle_gamma   90.00
#
_symmetry.space_group_name_H-M   'P 1'
#
loop_
_entity.id
_entity.type
_entity.pdbx_description
1 polymer ?
#
loop_
_entity_poly.entity_id
_entity_poly.type
_entity_poly.pdbx_seq_one_letter_code
_entity_poly.pdbx_strand_id
1 'polypeptide(L)'
;MRAVTLGVDVACHLGVASASPLKFFRPGTCGAFGATAAVSILRGFETEQLISGFGIAHAQLCGTMQAHTEGSPLLAMQMGFNARNAMTACDIALHGIPGTRHILEGPFGFYALFEGQHHLDDVLPQLGHVWRITEVAHKPFPSGRATHGIVDACLTLRKEHSLAHSDIRNVVARVPSLTHHLVGRPVTRDMDINYARLCARFVAARALITGEV
;
A
#
# COMPACT_ATOMS: atom_id res chain seq x y z
N MET A 1 20.05 -6.44 -5.92
CA MET A 1 18.86 -7.32 -5.81
C MET A 1 18.52 -7.70 -4.38
N ARG A 2 19.43 -8.30 -3.58
CA ARG A 2 19.16 -8.72 -2.18
C ARG A 2 18.44 -7.69 -1.31
N ALA A 3 18.89 -6.43 -1.31
CA ALA A 3 18.28 -5.36 -0.52
C ALA A 3 16.81 -5.11 -0.89
N VAL A 4 16.50 -5.07 -2.18
CA VAL A 4 15.12 -4.89 -2.68
C VAL A 4 14.26 -6.09 -2.30
N THR A 5 14.79 -7.32 -2.48
CA THR A 5 14.09 -8.55 -2.12
C THR A 5 13.70 -8.55 -0.63
N LEU A 6 14.65 -8.30 0.28
CA LEU A 6 14.34 -8.26 1.71
C LEU A 6 13.41 -7.10 2.07
N GLY A 7 13.59 -5.93 1.47
CA GLY A 7 12.73 -4.78 1.75
C GLY A 7 11.27 -5.04 1.39
N VAL A 8 11.02 -5.67 0.23
CA VAL A 8 9.67 -6.12 -0.14
C VAL A 8 9.18 -7.19 0.83
N ASP A 9 10.03 -8.14 1.20
CA ASP A 9 9.66 -9.22 2.09
C ASP A 9 9.21 -8.71 3.47
N VAL A 10 10.00 -7.83 4.09
CA VAL A 10 9.68 -7.20 5.38
C VAL A 10 8.38 -6.40 5.28
N ALA A 11 8.24 -5.54 4.28
CA ALA A 11 7.04 -4.71 4.13
C ALA A 11 5.78 -5.57 3.92
N CYS A 12 5.84 -6.59 3.06
CA CYS A 12 4.71 -7.44 2.77
C CYS A 12 4.32 -8.33 3.96
N HIS A 13 5.29 -8.94 4.65
CA HIS A 13 4.98 -9.78 5.83
C HIS A 13 4.32 -8.96 6.93
N LEU A 14 4.85 -7.78 7.26
CA LEU A 14 4.21 -6.90 8.24
C LEU A 14 2.80 -6.47 7.80
N GLY A 15 2.60 -6.27 6.49
CA GLY A 15 1.30 -5.92 5.96
C GLY A 15 0.27 -7.06 5.98
N VAL A 16 0.71 -8.29 5.70
CA VAL A 16 -0.08 -9.53 5.68
C VAL A 16 -0.49 -9.96 7.08
N ALA A 17 0.35 -9.73 8.09
CA ALA A 17 0.04 -10.10 9.46
C ALA A 17 -1.13 -9.30 10.05
N SER A 18 -1.46 -8.10 9.53
CA SER A 18 -2.58 -7.31 10.04
C SER A 18 -3.94 -7.93 9.68
N ALA A 19 -4.76 -8.16 10.70
CA ALA A 19 -6.13 -8.65 10.60
C ALA A 19 -7.18 -7.53 10.74
N SER A 20 -6.75 -6.27 10.79
CA SER A 20 -7.61 -5.12 11.06
C SER A 20 -7.87 -4.27 9.81
N PRO A 21 -9.04 -3.59 9.74
CA PRO A 21 -9.28 -2.57 8.73
C PRO A 21 -8.24 -1.45 8.76
N LEU A 22 -7.96 -0.87 7.59
CA LEU A 22 -6.97 0.20 7.44
C LEU A 22 -7.42 1.48 8.17
N LYS A 23 -6.56 2.00 9.05
CA LYS A 23 -6.66 3.35 9.63
C LYS A 23 -5.56 4.26 9.09
N PHE A 24 -4.36 3.69 8.94
CA PHE A 24 -3.21 4.30 8.30
C PHE A 24 -2.97 3.67 6.93
N PHE A 25 -2.26 4.40 6.05
CA PHE A 25 -1.97 3.91 4.72
C PHE A 25 -0.84 2.88 4.76
N ARG A 26 -1.20 1.62 4.98
CA ARG A 26 -0.30 0.46 5.16
C ARG A 26 0.83 0.35 4.13
N PRO A 27 0.62 0.60 2.82
CA PRO A 27 1.74 0.61 1.87
C PRO A 27 2.84 1.63 2.21
N GLY A 28 2.47 2.76 2.80
CA GLY A 28 3.42 3.76 3.29
C GLY A 28 4.11 3.33 4.58
N THR A 29 3.36 2.89 5.58
CA THR A 29 3.91 2.55 6.90
C THR A 29 4.75 1.28 6.88
N CYS A 30 4.25 0.18 6.30
CA CYS A 30 5.04 -1.05 6.11
C CYS A 30 6.21 -0.82 5.14
N GLY A 31 6.03 0.06 4.14
CA GLY A 31 7.08 0.49 3.23
C GLY A 31 8.27 1.14 3.93
N ALA A 32 8.04 1.88 5.04
CA ALA A 32 9.11 2.45 5.85
C ALA A 32 10.02 1.36 6.45
N PHE A 33 9.43 0.30 6.98
CA PHE A 33 10.18 -0.83 7.53
C PHE A 33 10.91 -1.61 6.43
N GLY A 34 10.27 -1.83 5.28
CA GLY A 34 10.93 -2.42 4.12
C GLY A 34 12.12 -1.61 3.63
N ALA A 35 11.98 -0.28 3.53
CA ALA A 35 13.07 0.62 3.17
C ALA A 35 14.20 0.57 4.21
N THR A 36 13.87 0.57 5.51
CA THR A 36 14.83 0.47 6.61
C THR A 36 15.62 -0.84 6.52
N ALA A 37 14.96 -1.97 6.24
CA ALA A 37 15.60 -3.26 6.04
C ALA A 37 16.56 -3.25 4.83
N ALA A 38 16.09 -2.72 3.70
CA ALA A 38 16.88 -2.63 2.48
C ALA A 38 18.15 -1.78 2.67
N VAL A 39 18.02 -0.60 3.28
CA VAL A 39 19.13 0.31 3.54
C VAL A 39 20.10 -0.29 4.56
N SER A 40 19.60 -0.94 5.60
CA SER A 40 20.43 -1.63 6.60
C SER A 40 21.32 -2.70 5.96
N ILE A 41 20.80 -3.49 5.01
CA ILE A 41 21.65 -4.43 4.23
C ILE A 41 22.72 -3.69 3.44
N LEU A 42 22.33 -2.65 2.70
CA LEU A 42 23.25 -1.92 1.83
C LEU A 42 24.40 -1.27 2.62
N ARG A 43 24.15 -0.91 3.88
CA ARG A 43 25.13 -0.29 4.78
C ARG A 43 25.86 -1.28 5.68
N GLY A 44 25.53 -2.57 5.63
CA GLY A 44 26.16 -3.59 6.46
C GLY A 44 25.90 -3.39 7.95
N PHE A 45 24.66 -3.07 8.34
CA PHE A 45 24.31 -2.87 9.73
C PHE A 45 24.45 -4.16 10.54
N GLU A 46 25.07 -4.02 11.72
CA GLU A 46 25.02 -5.03 12.76
C GLU A 46 23.65 -5.03 13.46
N THR A 47 23.36 -6.10 14.22
CA THR A 47 22.06 -6.30 14.87
C THR A 47 21.58 -5.10 15.69
N GLU A 48 22.44 -4.45 16.47
CA GLU A 48 22.06 -3.30 17.30
C GLU A 48 21.74 -2.03 16.48
N GLN A 49 22.42 -1.83 15.36
CA GLN A 49 22.12 -0.74 14.43
C GLN A 49 20.81 -1.01 13.68
N LEU A 50 20.55 -2.27 13.31
CA LEU A 50 19.30 -2.70 12.70
C LEU A 50 18.12 -2.43 13.65
N ILE A 51 18.21 -2.89 14.91
CA ILE A 51 17.19 -2.65 15.94
C ILE A 51 16.96 -1.15 16.11
N SER A 52 18.04 -0.37 16.22
CA SER A 52 17.93 1.09 16.40
C SER A 52 17.28 1.76 15.19
N GLY A 53 17.68 1.39 13.97
CA GLY A 53 17.12 1.93 12.72
C GLY A 53 15.61 1.67 12.62
N PHE A 54 15.16 0.46 12.95
CA PHE A 54 13.73 0.12 13.00
C PHE A 54 12.98 0.93 14.08
N GLY A 55 13.57 1.10 15.26
CA GLY A 55 13.00 1.95 16.32
C GLY A 55 12.85 3.42 15.94
N ILE A 56 13.88 3.98 15.31
CA ILE A 56 13.87 5.37 14.85
C ILE A 56 12.92 5.56 13.67
N ALA A 57 12.81 4.57 12.78
CA ALA A 57 11.83 4.58 11.68
C ALA A 57 10.39 4.52 12.23
N HIS A 58 10.13 3.64 13.20
CA HIS A 58 8.83 3.52 13.87
C HIS A 58 8.38 4.86 14.48
N ALA A 59 9.28 5.58 15.14
CA ALA A 59 9.01 6.89 15.75
C ALA A 59 8.62 7.99 14.74
N GLN A 60 8.89 7.78 13.45
CA GLN A 60 8.64 8.73 12.37
C GLN A 60 7.55 8.26 11.40
N LEU A 61 6.89 7.14 11.67
CA LEU A 61 5.83 6.63 10.80
C LEU A 61 4.72 7.66 10.64
N CYS A 62 4.23 7.77 9.40
CA CYS A 62 3.13 8.66 9.08
C CYS A 62 2.21 8.05 8.03
N GLY A 63 1.02 8.64 7.90
CA GLY A 63 0.16 8.47 6.74
C GLY A 63 -1.23 7.97 7.08
N THR A 64 -2.24 8.79 6.82
CA THR A 64 -3.62 8.50 7.18
C THR A 64 -4.40 7.95 6.00
N MET A 65 -5.46 7.18 6.28
CA MET A 65 -6.44 6.83 5.25
C MET A 65 -7.30 8.03 4.80
N GLN A 66 -7.23 9.18 5.49
CA GLN A 66 -7.94 10.40 5.08
C GLN A 66 -7.55 10.84 3.67
N ALA A 67 -6.26 10.77 3.32
CA ALA A 67 -5.80 11.09 1.98
C ALA A 67 -6.45 10.18 0.91
N HIS A 68 -6.74 8.92 1.24
CA HIS A 68 -7.45 8.02 0.36
C HIS A 68 -8.94 8.39 0.23
N THR A 69 -9.59 8.69 1.35
CA THR A 69 -10.99 9.15 1.42
C THR A 69 -11.21 10.38 0.55
N GLU A 70 -10.34 11.37 0.68
CA GLU A 70 -10.40 12.63 -0.08
C GLU A 70 -9.90 12.50 -1.51
N GLY A 71 -9.29 11.37 -1.87
CA GLY A 71 -8.62 11.24 -3.17
C GLY A 71 -7.43 12.18 -3.31
N SER A 72 -6.82 12.61 -2.21
CA SER A 72 -5.73 13.59 -2.20
C SER A 72 -4.42 13.03 -2.76
N PRO A 73 -3.62 13.82 -3.50
CA PRO A 73 -2.27 13.43 -3.94
C PRO A 73 -1.33 13.13 -2.75
N LEU A 74 -1.69 13.58 -1.55
CA LEU A 74 -1.00 13.18 -0.32
C LEU A 74 -0.91 11.66 -0.20
N LEU A 75 -1.88 10.89 -0.72
CA LEU A 75 -1.87 9.42 -0.65
C LEU A 75 -0.55 8.81 -1.12
N ALA A 76 0.00 9.33 -2.23
CA ALA A 76 1.30 8.89 -2.75
C ALA A 76 2.46 9.55 -2.00
N MET A 77 2.30 10.83 -1.61
CA MET A 77 3.34 11.59 -0.91
C MET A 77 3.72 10.98 0.45
N GLN A 78 2.78 10.37 1.18
CA GLN A 78 3.07 9.66 2.45
C GLN A 78 4.04 8.49 2.25
N MET A 79 4.06 7.85 1.08
CA MET A 79 5.08 6.83 0.77
C MET A 79 6.47 7.47 0.68
N GLY A 80 6.56 8.64 0.03
CA GLY A 80 7.80 9.41 -0.08
C GLY A 80 8.30 9.89 1.29
N PHE A 81 7.40 10.37 2.16
CA PHE A 81 7.75 10.75 3.53
C PHE A 81 8.32 9.57 4.31
N ASN A 82 7.66 8.41 4.27
CA ASN A 82 8.14 7.21 4.96
C ASN A 82 9.48 6.69 4.38
N ALA A 83 9.69 6.77 3.07
CA ALA A 83 10.97 6.42 2.44
C ALA A 83 12.10 7.36 2.90
N ARG A 84 11.85 8.68 2.95
CA ARG A 84 12.79 9.66 3.51
C ARG A 84 13.08 9.37 4.98
N ASN A 85 12.04 9.12 5.77
CA ASN A 85 12.18 8.88 7.21
C ASN A 85 12.98 7.59 7.49
N ALA A 86 12.86 6.55 6.65
CA ALA A 86 13.69 5.35 6.73
C ALA A 86 15.18 5.64 6.45
N MET A 87 15.49 6.45 5.43
CA MET A 87 16.87 6.89 5.18
C MET A 87 17.44 7.65 6.38
N THR A 88 16.69 8.64 6.89
CA THR A 88 17.07 9.40 8.08
C THR A 88 17.26 8.50 9.29
N ALA A 89 16.37 7.51 9.49
CA ALA A 89 16.47 6.56 10.60
C ALA A 89 17.74 5.72 10.53
N CYS A 90 18.10 5.23 9.33
CA CYS A 90 19.37 4.55 9.12
C CYS A 90 20.56 5.49 9.32
N ASP A 91 20.51 6.75 8.89
CA ASP A 91 21.58 7.73 9.14
C ASP A 91 21.81 7.93 10.64
N ILE A 92 20.73 8.11 11.41
CA ILE A 92 20.77 8.30 12.86
C ILE A 92 21.32 7.04 13.56
N ALA A 93 20.84 5.85 13.20
CA ALA A 93 21.29 4.59 13.78
C ALA A 93 22.77 4.30 13.49
N LEU A 94 23.25 4.65 12.30
CA LEU A 94 24.66 4.51 11.93
C LEU A 94 25.58 5.34 12.83
N HIS A 95 25.10 6.48 13.33
CA HIS A 95 25.82 7.35 14.27
C HIS A 95 25.62 6.97 15.75
N GLY A 96 25.05 5.80 16.02
CA GLY A 96 25.01 5.21 17.36
C GLY A 96 23.91 5.73 18.27
N ILE A 97 22.91 6.46 17.75
CA ILE A 97 21.73 6.84 18.54
C ILE A 97 20.84 5.61 18.72
N PRO A 98 20.50 5.22 19.97
CA PRO A 98 19.71 4.04 20.23
C PRO A 98 18.23 4.25 19.86
N GLY A 99 17.63 3.25 19.20
CA GLY A 99 16.20 3.22 18.92
C GLY A 99 15.41 2.37 19.93
N THR A 100 14.08 2.49 19.90
CA THR A 100 13.17 1.64 20.67
C THR A 100 13.17 0.19 20.13
N ARG A 101 12.95 -0.80 21.01
CA ARG A 101 13.10 -2.23 20.67
C ARG A 101 11.77 -2.93 20.35
N HIS A 102 10.74 -2.74 21.17
CA HIS A 102 9.44 -3.44 21.05
C HIS A 102 8.49 -2.76 20.06
N ILE A 103 8.99 -2.50 18.85
CA ILE A 103 8.32 -1.64 17.88
C ILE A 103 7.14 -2.29 17.16
N LEU A 104 6.98 -3.61 17.25
CA LEU A 104 5.85 -4.32 16.65
C LEU A 104 4.73 -4.50 17.68
N GLU A 105 5.04 -5.16 18.80
CA GLU A 105 4.06 -5.67 19.77
C GLU A 105 4.06 -4.93 21.11
N GLY A 106 4.94 -3.95 21.31
CA GLY A 106 4.93 -3.14 22.53
C GLY A 106 3.61 -2.38 22.71
N PRO A 107 3.34 -1.83 23.92
CA PRO A 107 2.09 -1.11 24.21
C PRO A 107 1.86 0.10 23.29
N PHE A 108 2.93 0.65 22.72
CA PHE A 108 2.93 1.72 21.72
C PHE A 108 3.63 1.27 20.43
N GLY A 109 3.58 -0.03 20.11
CA GLY A 109 4.15 -0.60 18.91
C GLY A 109 3.26 -0.38 17.68
N PHE A 110 3.78 -0.79 16.53
CA PHE A 110 3.15 -0.65 15.23
C PHE A 110 1.74 -1.23 15.21
N TYR A 111 1.56 -2.45 15.74
CA TYR A 111 0.24 -3.07 15.71
C TYR A 111 -0.75 -2.45 16.69
N ALA A 112 -0.28 -1.98 17.85
CA ALA A 112 -1.12 -1.28 18.81
C ALA A 112 -1.59 0.10 18.30
N LEU A 113 -0.71 0.84 17.61
CA LEU A 113 -0.97 2.22 17.21
C LEU A 113 -1.54 2.38 15.79
N PHE A 114 -0.97 1.68 14.81
CA PHE A 114 -1.25 1.90 13.39
C PHE A 114 -2.21 0.87 12.81
N GLU A 115 -2.25 -0.32 13.41
CA GLU A 115 -3.06 -1.45 12.96
C GLU A 115 -4.09 -1.84 14.05
N GLY A 116 -4.06 -3.12 14.46
CA GLY A 116 -4.88 -3.69 15.51
C GLY A 116 -4.54 -5.17 15.67
N GLN A 117 -5.55 -6.03 15.65
CA GLN A 117 -5.37 -7.49 15.66
C GLN A 117 -4.42 -7.95 14.55
N HIS A 118 -3.56 -8.92 14.87
CA HIS A 118 -2.51 -9.41 13.98
C HIS A 118 -2.21 -10.90 14.18
N HIS A 119 -1.55 -11.49 13.20
CA HIS A 119 -1.09 -12.89 13.18
C HIS A 119 0.43 -12.95 12.96
N LEU A 120 1.19 -12.20 13.77
CA LEU A 120 2.64 -12.10 13.62
C LEU A 120 3.32 -13.46 13.77
N ASP A 121 2.86 -14.28 14.72
CA ASP A 121 3.40 -15.62 14.99
C ASP A 121 3.29 -16.55 13.77
N ASP A 122 2.26 -16.38 12.94
CA ASP A 122 2.08 -17.17 11.72
C ASP A 122 2.95 -16.66 10.56
N VAL A 123 3.29 -15.37 10.57
CA VAL A 123 3.85 -14.66 9.42
C VAL A 123 5.35 -14.45 9.54
N LEU A 124 5.88 -14.14 10.73
CA LEU A 124 7.33 -13.94 10.93
C LEU A 124 8.18 -15.18 10.60
N PRO A 125 7.76 -16.43 10.91
CA PRO A 125 8.51 -17.62 10.52
C PRO A 125 8.64 -17.83 9.00
N GLN A 126 7.83 -17.13 8.19
CA GLN A 126 7.89 -17.20 6.74
C GLN A 126 9.00 -16.33 6.14
N LEU A 127 9.53 -15.36 6.91
CA LEU A 127 10.50 -14.39 6.42
C LEU A 127 11.82 -15.10 6.04
N GLY A 128 12.29 -14.88 4.82
CA GLY A 128 13.43 -15.62 4.26
C GLY A 128 13.13 -17.01 3.70
N HIS A 129 11.89 -17.50 3.86
CA HIS A 129 11.40 -18.76 3.29
C HIS A 129 10.38 -18.54 2.18
N VAL A 130 9.48 -17.58 2.37
CA VAL A 130 8.49 -17.14 1.38
C VAL A 130 8.92 -15.78 0.87
N TRP A 131 9.29 -15.68 -0.40
CA TRP A 131 9.78 -14.42 -0.97
C TRP A 131 8.65 -13.64 -1.64
N ARG A 132 8.08 -12.66 -0.94
CA ARG A 132 6.89 -11.91 -1.42
C ARG A 132 7.11 -11.14 -2.73
N ILE A 133 8.37 -10.88 -3.10
CA ILE A 133 8.71 -10.28 -4.39
C ILE A 133 8.20 -11.09 -5.58
N THR A 134 8.08 -12.42 -5.45
CA THR A 134 7.58 -13.29 -6.53
C THR A 134 6.05 -13.26 -6.67
N GLU A 135 5.37 -12.61 -5.74
CA GLU A 135 3.90 -12.47 -5.70
C GLU A 135 3.46 -11.05 -6.08
N VAL A 136 4.40 -10.17 -6.44
CA VAL A 136 4.09 -8.80 -6.85
C VAL A 136 3.39 -8.81 -8.21
N ALA A 137 2.20 -8.20 -8.25
CA ALA A 137 1.44 -8.07 -9.48
C ALA A 137 1.71 -6.71 -10.15
N HIS A 138 2.00 -6.74 -11.46
CA HIS A 138 2.02 -5.54 -12.28
C HIS A 138 0.60 -4.99 -12.48
N LYS A 139 0.47 -3.66 -12.58
CA LYS A 139 -0.82 -3.02 -12.82
C LYS A 139 -1.09 -2.95 -14.33
N PRO A 140 -2.18 -3.53 -14.84
CA PRO A 140 -2.58 -3.34 -16.24
C PRO A 140 -3.13 -1.94 -16.53
N PHE A 141 -3.68 -1.26 -15.50
CA PHE A 141 -4.31 0.05 -15.65
C PHE A 141 -3.73 1.07 -14.65
N PRO A 142 -3.60 2.35 -15.03
CA PRO A 142 -3.07 3.42 -14.17
C PRO A 142 -4.10 3.94 -13.15
N SER A 143 -4.82 3.04 -12.49
CA SER A 143 -5.88 3.35 -11.51
C SER A 143 -5.66 2.65 -10.16
N GLY A 144 -6.57 2.87 -9.21
CA GLY A 144 -6.61 2.14 -7.94
C GLY A 144 -6.85 0.65 -8.18
N ARG A 145 -6.05 -0.24 -7.55
CA ARG A 145 -6.13 -1.70 -7.77
C ARG A 145 -7.55 -2.25 -7.63
N ALA A 146 -8.33 -1.73 -6.68
CA ALA A 146 -9.70 -2.14 -6.43
C ALA A 146 -10.67 -1.84 -7.60
N THR A 147 -10.30 -0.96 -8.56
CA THR A 147 -11.07 -0.73 -9.79
C THR A 147 -10.79 -1.77 -10.88
N HIS A 148 -9.68 -2.50 -10.82
CA HIS A 148 -9.18 -3.25 -11.98
C HIS A 148 -10.13 -4.37 -12.43
N GLY A 149 -10.73 -5.11 -11.51
CA GLY A 149 -11.69 -6.16 -11.87
C GLY A 149 -12.95 -5.58 -12.55
N ILE A 150 -13.35 -4.36 -12.20
CA ILE A 150 -14.49 -3.67 -12.84
C ILE A 150 -14.10 -3.26 -14.26
N VAL A 151 -12.91 -2.67 -14.43
CA VAL A 151 -12.38 -2.26 -15.74
C VAL A 151 -12.24 -3.46 -16.66
N ASP A 152 -11.61 -4.52 -16.18
CA ASP A 152 -11.37 -5.75 -16.93
C ASP A 152 -12.69 -6.36 -17.42
N ALA A 153 -13.70 -6.44 -16.54
CA ALA A 153 -15.03 -6.90 -16.91
C ALA A 153 -15.69 -5.98 -17.96
N CYS A 154 -15.55 -4.66 -17.84
CA CYS A 154 -16.10 -3.71 -18.81
C CYS A 154 -15.45 -3.87 -20.19
N LEU A 155 -14.12 -3.98 -20.25
CA LEU A 155 -13.38 -4.16 -21.50
C LEU A 155 -13.68 -5.52 -22.14
N THR A 156 -13.81 -6.56 -21.33
CA THR A 156 -14.18 -7.91 -21.78
C THR A 156 -15.57 -7.91 -22.40
N LEU A 157 -16.59 -7.40 -21.69
CA LEU A 157 -17.96 -7.32 -22.21
C LEU A 157 -18.05 -6.47 -23.48
N ARG A 158 -17.34 -5.33 -23.52
CA ARG A 158 -17.29 -4.49 -24.71
C ARG A 158 -16.76 -5.25 -25.92
N LYS A 159 -15.67 -6.03 -25.74
CA LYS A 159 -15.05 -6.82 -26.80
C LYS A 159 -15.93 -7.99 -27.22
N GLU A 160 -16.44 -8.78 -26.29
CA GLU A 160 -17.21 -10.00 -26.56
C GLU A 160 -18.54 -9.72 -27.25
N HIS A 161 -19.18 -8.61 -26.90
CA HIS A 161 -20.50 -8.24 -27.42
C HIS A 161 -20.46 -7.11 -28.44
N SER A 162 -19.26 -6.62 -28.81
CA SER A 162 -19.10 -5.46 -29.71
C SER A 162 -19.93 -4.24 -29.29
N LEU A 163 -20.06 -4.00 -27.98
CA LEU A 163 -20.91 -2.93 -27.44
C LEU A 163 -20.30 -1.56 -27.74
N ALA A 164 -21.07 -0.68 -28.37
CA ALA A 164 -20.79 0.74 -28.34
C ALA A 164 -21.23 1.33 -27.00
N HIS A 165 -20.59 2.41 -26.55
CA HIS A 165 -21.00 3.06 -25.30
C HIS A 165 -22.44 3.60 -25.37
N SER A 166 -22.95 3.87 -26.58
CA SER A 166 -24.35 4.28 -26.83
C SER A 166 -25.36 3.18 -26.53
N ASP A 167 -24.94 1.92 -26.51
CA ASP A 167 -25.82 0.77 -26.26
C ASP A 167 -26.04 0.53 -24.75
N ILE A 168 -25.27 1.21 -23.90
CA ILE A 168 -25.21 0.97 -22.46
C ILE A 168 -26.10 1.96 -21.72
N ARG A 169 -27.26 1.49 -21.27
CA ARG A 169 -28.16 2.29 -20.42
C ARG A 169 -27.66 2.42 -18.97
N ASN A 170 -27.11 1.35 -18.40
CA ASN A 170 -26.70 1.30 -17.00
C ASN A 170 -25.66 0.20 -16.75
N VAL A 171 -24.80 0.40 -15.75
CA VAL A 171 -23.81 -0.59 -15.30
C VAL A 171 -23.96 -0.81 -13.81
N VAL A 172 -24.04 -2.07 -13.39
CA VAL A 172 -24.08 -2.46 -11.96
C VAL A 172 -22.90 -3.38 -11.66
N ALA A 173 -21.93 -2.87 -10.91
CA ALA A 173 -20.79 -3.66 -10.43
C ALA A 173 -21.09 -4.21 -9.03
N ARG A 174 -21.12 -5.54 -8.88
CA ARG A 174 -21.19 -6.22 -7.58
C ARG A 174 -19.79 -6.53 -7.10
N VAL A 175 -19.39 -5.94 -5.98
CA VAL A 175 -18.02 -6.02 -5.47
C VAL A 175 -18.01 -6.26 -3.95
N PRO A 176 -16.92 -6.80 -3.38
CA PRO A 176 -16.75 -6.87 -1.94
C PRO A 176 -16.87 -5.51 -1.25
N SER A 177 -17.26 -5.51 0.02
CA SER A 177 -17.44 -4.30 0.83
C SER A 177 -16.20 -3.41 0.84
N LEU A 178 -15.00 -4.00 0.96
CA LEU A 178 -13.74 -3.27 0.91
C LEU A 178 -13.53 -2.56 -0.43
N THR A 179 -13.79 -3.23 -1.55
CA THR A 179 -13.71 -2.61 -2.88
C THR A 179 -14.69 -1.45 -2.99
N HIS A 180 -15.93 -1.62 -2.54
CA HIS A 180 -16.90 -0.53 -2.52
C HIS A 180 -16.45 0.64 -1.65
N HIS A 181 -15.93 0.37 -0.45
CA HIS A 181 -15.41 1.40 0.45
C HIS A 181 -14.26 2.19 -0.18
N LEU A 182 -13.33 1.52 -0.86
CA LEU A 182 -12.16 2.18 -1.42
C LEU A 182 -12.46 2.99 -2.68
N VAL A 183 -13.29 2.46 -3.59
CA VAL A 183 -13.44 3.03 -4.94
C VAL A 183 -14.87 3.35 -5.35
N GLY A 184 -15.86 3.04 -4.51
CA GLY A 184 -17.29 3.31 -4.73
C GLY A 184 -17.72 4.77 -4.50
N ARG A 185 -16.76 5.71 -4.49
CA ARG A 185 -16.97 7.15 -4.27
C ARG A 185 -17.85 7.79 -5.37
N PRO A 186 -18.60 8.86 -5.06
CA PRO A 186 -19.43 9.55 -6.05
C PRO A 186 -18.58 10.19 -7.15
N VAL A 187 -19.21 10.45 -8.29
CA VAL A 187 -18.61 11.26 -9.37
C VAL A 187 -18.95 12.72 -9.09
N THR A 188 -17.96 13.60 -9.14
CA THR A 188 -18.15 15.06 -9.07
C THR A 188 -17.57 15.72 -10.32
N ARG A 189 -17.92 16.98 -10.59
CA ARG A 189 -17.35 17.73 -11.73
C ARG A 189 -15.92 18.18 -11.45
N ASP A 190 -15.60 18.43 -10.19
CA ASP A 190 -14.32 19.00 -9.75
C ASP A 190 -13.38 17.92 -9.18
N MET A 191 -13.49 16.67 -9.66
CA MET A 191 -12.56 15.61 -9.24
C MET A 191 -11.14 15.96 -9.70
N ASP A 192 -10.19 15.91 -8.76
CA ASP A 192 -8.79 15.95 -9.12
C ASP A 192 -8.34 14.61 -9.77
N ILE A 193 -7.10 14.59 -10.27
CA ILE A 193 -6.54 13.43 -10.97
C ILE A 193 -6.51 12.19 -10.07
N ASN A 194 -6.16 12.34 -8.79
CA ASN A 194 -5.97 11.19 -7.90
C ASN A 194 -7.32 10.62 -7.41
N TYR A 195 -8.30 11.48 -7.16
CA TYR A 195 -9.69 11.12 -6.92
C TYR A 195 -10.27 10.36 -8.11
N ALA A 196 -10.10 10.87 -9.33
CA ALA A 196 -10.62 10.25 -10.55
C ALA A 196 -10.08 8.82 -10.74
N ARG A 197 -8.78 8.59 -10.50
CA ARG A 197 -8.14 7.26 -10.58
C ARG A 197 -8.61 6.29 -9.48
N LEU A 198 -9.21 6.79 -8.40
CA LEU A 198 -9.81 6.01 -7.32
C LEU A 198 -11.35 5.95 -7.41
N CYS A 199 -11.96 6.52 -8.45
CA CYS A 199 -13.41 6.49 -8.65
C CYS A 199 -13.78 5.38 -9.65
N ALA A 200 -14.30 4.25 -9.16
CA ALA A 200 -14.66 3.11 -10.00
C ALA A 200 -15.67 3.48 -11.10
N ARG A 201 -16.62 4.37 -10.81
CA ARG A 201 -17.64 4.83 -11.77
C ARG A 201 -16.99 5.60 -12.92
N PHE A 202 -16.06 6.51 -12.62
CA PHE A 202 -15.33 7.27 -13.62
C PHE A 202 -14.45 6.37 -14.49
N VAL A 203 -13.64 5.53 -13.85
CA VAL A 203 -12.69 4.65 -14.56
C VAL A 203 -13.42 3.63 -15.44
N ALA A 204 -14.52 3.04 -14.95
CA ALA A 204 -15.35 2.12 -15.74
C ALA A 204 -16.01 2.83 -16.93
N ALA A 205 -16.55 4.04 -16.74
CA ALA A 205 -17.13 4.82 -17.83
C ALA A 205 -16.07 5.16 -18.89
N ARG A 206 -14.85 5.55 -18.50
CA ARG A 206 -13.75 5.78 -19.44
C ARG A 206 -13.46 4.52 -20.24
N ALA A 207 -13.26 3.38 -19.57
CA ALA A 207 -13.02 2.10 -20.23
C ALA A 207 -14.11 1.72 -21.26
N LEU A 208 -15.39 1.94 -20.95
CA LEU A 208 -16.50 1.64 -21.86
C LEU A 208 -16.60 2.60 -23.04
N ILE A 209 -16.31 3.88 -22.84
CA ILE A 209 -16.40 4.91 -23.89
C ILE A 209 -15.31 4.71 -24.94
N THR A 210 -14.08 4.46 -24.50
CA THR A 210 -12.91 4.52 -25.39
C THR A 210 -12.27 3.15 -25.65
N GLY A 211 -12.47 2.18 -24.76
CA GLY A 211 -11.79 0.89 -24.81
C GLY A 211 -10.47 0.80 -24.05
N GLU A 212 -10.13 1.83 -23.30
CA GLU A 212 -8.90 1.88 -22.51
C GLU A 212 -9.10 2.81 -21.30
N VAL A 213 -8.18 2.75 -20.33
CA VAL A 213 -8.21 3.58 -19.11
C VAL A 213 -7.19 4.70 -19.17
#